data_AF-A0A7J5EHU8-F1
#
_entry.id   AF-A0A7J5EHU8-F1
#
_cell.length_a   1.000
_cell.length_b   1.000
_cell.length_c   1.000
_cell.angle_alpha   90.00
_cell.angle_beta   90.00
_cell.angle_gamma   90.00
#
_symmetry.space_group_name_H-M   'P 1'
#
loop_
_entity.id
_entity.type
_entity.pdbx_description
1 polymer ?
#
loop_
_entity_poly.entity_id
_entity_poly.type
_entity_poly.pdbx_seq_one_letter_code
_entity_poly.pdbx_strand_id
1 'polypeptide(L)'
;MTSALHTRVCELLGCRYPIIQTGMGWVSGARLTAATSAAGGFGILGAVTMTLAEMEEAIASVRSKTDRPFGVNLRPDQADLDDRIAILVREHVKLASFAGPPSKDVVGRLKG
;
A
#
# COMPACT_ATOMS: atom_id res chain seq x y z
N MET A 1 27.48 -0.68 10.55
CA MET A 1 27.47 0.37 9.51
C MET A 1 26.11 0.36 8.84
N THR A 2 25.38 1.47 8.84
CA THR A 2 24.17 1.64 8.05
C THR A 2 24.55 1.67 6.56
N SER A 3 23.81 0.93 5.72
CA SER A 3 24.02 0.93 4.27
C SER A 3 23.97 2.35 3.71
N ALA A 4 24.77 2.65 2.67
CA ALA A 4 24.72 3.94 1.96
C ALA A 4 23.32 4.28 1.41
N LEU A 5 22.44 3.27 1.27
CA LEU A 5 21.06 3.45 0.84
C LEU A 5 20.06 3.60 1.99
N HIS A 6 20.48 3.60 3.26
CA HIS A 6 19.52 3.74 4.37
C HIS A 6 19.05 5.19 4.51
N THR A 7 17.73 5.42 4.44
CA THR A 7 17.13 6.76 4.60
C THR A 7 15.93 6.70 5.54
N ARG A 8 15.41 7.87 5.95
CA ARG A 8 14.19 8.00 6.79
C ARG A 8 12.97 7.25 6.23
N VAL A 9 12.88 7.07 4.90
CA VAL A 9 11.79 6.29 4.28
C VAL A 9 11.83 4.82 4.73
N CYS A 10 13.03 4.25 4.87
CA CYS A 10 13.20 2.89 5.36
C CYS A 10 12.64 2.73 6.78
N GLU A 11 12.90 3.70 7.66
CA GLU A 11 12.39 3.71 9.04
C GLU A 11 10.87 3.86 9.10
N LEU A 12 10.32 4.82 8.33
CA LEU A 12 8.88 5.09 8.32
C LEU A 12 8.07 3.92 7.78
N LEU A 13 8.54 3.29 6.70
CA LEU A 13 7.83 2.24 5.99
C LEU A 13 8.19 0.83 6.48
N GLY A 14 9.32 0.66 7.16
CA GLY A 14 9.82 -0.66 7.59
C GLY A 14 10.41 -1.48 6.44
N CYS A 15 10.96 -0.83 5.41
CA CYS A 15 11.63 -1.49 4.29
C CYS A 15 13.17 -1.41 4.41
N ARG A 16 13.88 -2.30 3.71
CA ARG A 16 15.35 -2.36 3.75
C ARG A 16 15.99 -1.31 2.82
N TYR A 17 15.40 -1.16 1.64
CA TYR A 17 15.87 -0.25 0.59
C TYR A 17 14.82 0.85 0.36
N PRO A 18 15.24 2.09 0.10
CA PRO A 18 14.35 3.23 -0.14
C PRO A 18 13.83 3.21 -1.59
N ILE A 19 13.39 2.03 -2.05
CA ILE A 19 12.90 1.78 -3.40
C ILE A 19 11.43 1.43 -3.28
N ILE A 20 10.58 2.25 -3.89
CA ILE A 20 9.13 2.11 -3.85
C ILE A 20 8.64 1.68 -5.23
N GLN A 21 7.96 0.54 -5.30
CA GLN A 21 7.16 0.18 -6.48
C GLN A 21 5.81 0.89 -6.36
N THR A 22 5.54 1.83 -7.27
CA THR A 22 4.31 2.63 -7.24
C THR A 22 3.08 1.81 -7.63
N GLY A 23 1.92 2.13 -7.06
CA GLY A 23 0.66 1.49 -7.44
C GLY A 23 0.25 1.86 -8.87
N MET A 24 0.08 0.85 -9.70
CA MET A 24 -0.36 0.97 -11.10
C MET A 24 -1.56 0.04 -11.30
N GLY A 25 -2.70 0.59 -11.72
CA GLY A 25 -3.90 -0.21 -12.04
C GLY A 25 -3.58 -1.31 -13.05
N TRP A 26 -4.18 -2.48 -12.87
CA TRP A 26 -3.95 -3.72 -13.66
C TRP A 26 -2.54 -4.34 -13.63
N VAL A 27 -1.50 -3.56 -13.31
CA VAL A 27 -0.10 -4.03 -13.31
C VAL A 27 0.35 -4.42 -11.90
N SER A 28 0.02 -3.60 -10.90
CA SER A 28 0.47 -3.76 -9.51
C SER A 28 -0.47 -4.65 -8.71
N GLY A 29 -0.62 -5.91 -9.14
CA GLY A 29 -1.36 -6.93 -8.39
C GLY A 29 -0.54 -7.57 -7.27
N ALA A 30 -1.17 -8.48 -6.53
CA ALA A 30 -0.60 -9.07 -5.31
C ALA A 30 0.79 -9.69 -5.48
N ARG A 31 1.04 -10.36 -6.61
CA ARG A 31 2.34 -11.00 -6.90
C ARG A 31 3.48 -9.99 -6.99
N LEU A 32 3.28 -8.86 -7.69
CA LEU A 32 4.32 -7.84 -7.84
C LEU A 32 4.60 -7.15 -6.51
N THR A 33 3.53 -6.71 -5.83
CA THR A 33 3.61 -6.03 -4.54
C THR A 33 4.32 -6.87 -3.47
N ALA A 34 3.95 -8.15 -3.37
CA ALA A 34 4.58 -9.07 -2.43
C ALA A 34 6.06 -9.31 -2.76
N ALA A 35 6.39 -9.55 -4.05
CA ALA A 35 7.77 -9.78 -4.48
C ALA A 35 8.67 -8.58 -4.19
N THR A 36 8.21 -7.35 -4.46
CA THR A 36 8.96 -6.12 -4.14
C THR A 36 9.22 -5.99 -2.64
N SER A 37 8.18 -6.20 -1.82
CA SER A 37 8.29 -6.07 -0.36
C SER A 37 9.22 -7.14 0.23
N ALA A 38 9.11 -8.39 -0.24
CA ALA A 38 9.99 -9.49 0.14
C ALA A 38 11.45 -9.25 -0.25
N ALA A 39 11.71 -8.64 -1.41
CA ALA A 39 13.05 -8.27 -1.87
C ALA A 39 13.68 -7.12 -1.04
N GLY A 40 12.90 -6.46 -0.18
CA GLY A 40 13.36 -5.41 0.72
C GLY A 40 13.04 -3.99 0.26
N GLY A 41 12.40 -3.81 -0.90
CA GLY A 41 11.75 -2.55 -1.26
C GLY A 41 10.41 -2.39 -0.55
N PHE A 42 9.61 -1.42 -0.98
CA PHE A 42 8.24 -1.23 -0.52
C PHE A 42 7.27 -1.35 -1.69
N GLY A 43 6.45 -2.41 -1.70
CA GLY A 43 5.45 -2.63 -2.73
C GLY A 43 4.16 -1.86 -2.44
N ILE A 44 3.47 -1.41 -3.50
CA ILE A 44 2.15 -0.79 -3.40
C ILE A 44 1.18 -1.51 -4.34
N LEU A 45 0.11 -2.06 -3.77
CA LEU A 45 -0.97 -2.72 -4.51
C LEU A 45 -1.84 -1.67 -5.21
N GLY A 46 -2.11 -1.84 -6.51
CA GLY A 46 -2.99 -0.96 -7.28
C GLY A 46 -4.45 -1.38 -7.14
N ALA A 47 -5.20 -0.79 -6.21
CA ALA A 47 -6.59 -1.18 -5.92
C ALA A 47 -7.64 -0.31 -6.61
N VAL A 48 -7.24 0.75 -7.33
CA VAL A 48 -8.14 1.67 -8.05
C VAL A 48 -9.07 0.93 -9.03
N THR A 49 -8.60 -0.15 -9.64
CA THR A 49 -9.34 -0.92 -10.65
C THR A 49 -10.09 -2.12 -10.08
N MET A 50 -10.06 -2.32 -8.76
CA MET A 50 -10.66 -3.46 -8.07
C MET A 50 -11.97 -3.06 -7.40
N THR A 51 -12.92 -3.98 -7.36
CA THR A 51 -14.04 -3.95 -6.40
C THR A 51 -13.53 -4.10 -4.96
N LEU A 52 -14.37 -3.83 -3.96
CA LEU A 52 -14.00 -4.01 -2.54
C LEU A 52 -13.60 -5.46 -2.24
N ALA A 53 -14.36 -6.45 -2.75
CA ALA A 53 -14.06 -7.86 -2.55
C ALA A 53 -12.71 -8.27 -3.19
N GLU A 54 -12.45 -7.83 -4.42
CA GLU A 54 -11.16 -8.09 -5.09
C GLU A 54 -10.00 -7.41 -4.36
N MET A 55 -10.21 -6.22 -3.80
CA MET A 55 -9.21 -5.52 -2.99
C MET A 55 -8.87 -6.29 -1.71
N GLU A 56 -9.88 -6.79 -0.98
CA GLU A 56 -9.67 -7.61 0.22
C GLU A 56 -8.93 -8.92 -0.12
N GLU A 57 -9.35 -9.61 -1.18
CA GLU A 57 -8.67 -10.83 -1.63
C GLU A 57 -7.22 -10.55 -2.05
N ALA A 58 -6.97 -9.45 -2.75
CA ALA A 58 -5.62 -9.05 -3.14
C ALA A 58 -4.74 -8.71 -1.94
N ILE A 59 -5.26 -8.02 -0.92
CA ILE A 59 -4.55 -7.75 0.35
C ILE A 59 -4.19 -9.07 1.05
N ALA A 60 -5.14 -10.00 1.19
CA ALA A 60 -4.89 -11.32 1.77
C ALA A 60 -3.84 -12.11 0.96
N SER A 61 -3.89 -12.00 -0.37
CA SER A 61 -2.94 -12.64 -1.28
C SER A 61 -1.53 -12.07 -1.17
N VAL A 62 -1.36 -10.77 -0.89
CA VAL A 62 -0.03 -10.18 -0.57
C VAL A 62 0.47 -10.75 0.75
N ARG A 63 -0.37 -10.73 1.80
CA ARG A 63 0.00 -11.22 3.16
C ARG A 63 0.37 -12.70 3.19
N SER A 64 -0.26 -13.52 2.36
CA SER A 64 0.12 -14.95 2.24
C SER A 64 1.49 -15.17 1.60
N LYS A 65 2.08 -14.15 0.95
CA LYS A 65 3.35 -14.26 0.19
C LYS A 65 4.52 -13.53 0.85
N THR A 66 4.26 -12.63 1.78
CA THR A 66 5.30 -11.90 2.51
C THR A 66 4.80 -11.42 3.86
N ASP A 67 5.69 -11.44 4.85
CA ASP A 67 5.52 -10.82 6.17
C ASP A 67 5.92 -9.34 6.19
N ARG A 68 6.44 -8.81 5.07
CA ARG A 68 6.93 -7.44 4.96
C ARG A 68 5.80 -6.43 4.72
N PRO A 69 5.94 -5.21 5.25
CA PRO A 69 4.93 -4.18 5.08
C PRO A 69 4.80 -3.76 3.61
N PHE A 70 3.58 -3.39 3.23
CA PHE A 70 3.23 -2.91 1.89
C PHE A 70 2.16 -1.83 1.99
N GLY A 71 1.93 -1.11 0.89
CA GLY A 71 0.88 -0.11 0.76
C GLY A 71 -0.20 -0.49 -0.23
N VAL A 72 -1.26 0.32 -0.27
CA VAL A 72 -2.35 0.21 -1.25
C VAL A 72 -2.60 1.58 -1.87
N ASN A 73 -2.77 1.62 -3.19
CA ASN A 73 -3.07 2.82 -3.95
C ASN A 73 -4.58 2.92 -4.26
N LEU A 74 -5.14 4.07 -3.94
CA LEU A 74 -6.55 4.44 -4.07
C LEU A 74 -6.71 5.71 -4.92
N ARG A 75 -7.95 6.05 -5.26
CA ARG A 75 -8.29 7.35 -5.82
C ARG A 75 -9.09 8.16 -4.80
N PRO A 76 -8.80 9.46 -4.62
CA PRO A 76 -9.48 10.29 -3.61
C PRO A 76 -10.95 10.60 -3.95
N ASP A 77 -11.39 10.30 -5.17
CA ASP A 77 -12.72 10.55 -5.70
C ASP A 77 -13.51 9.27 -5.99
N GLN A 78 -13.09 8.12 -5.47
CA GLN A 78 -13.89 6.88 -5.56
C GLN A 78 -15.15 6.99 -4.69
N ALA A 79 -16.29 6.57 -5.25
CA ALA A 79 -17.58 6.61 -4.54
C ALA A 79 -17.59 5.75 -3.26
N ASP A 80 -16.78 4.69 -3.23
CA ASP A 80 -16.62 3.73 -2.13
C ASP A 80 -15.32 3.99 -1.32
N LEU A 81 -14.76 5.21 -1.38
CA LEU A 81 -13.49 5.52 -0.71
C LEU A 81 -13.52 5.25 0.80
N ASP A 82 -14.65 5.51 1.44
CA ASP A 82 -14.83 5.33 2.88
C ASP A 82 -14.68 3.87 3.29
N ASP A 83 -15.29 2.96 2.53
CA ASP A 83 -15.18 1.52 2.74
C ASP A 83 -13.74 1.03 2.48
N ARG A 84 -13.08 1.56 1.46
CA ARG A 84 -11.67 1.25 1.16
C ARG A 84 -10.75 1.67 2.31
N ILE A 85 -10.96 2.86 2.88
CA ILE A 85 -10.21 3.35 4.04
C ILE A 85 -10.46 2.43 5.25
N ALA A 86 -11.72 2.06 5.50
CA ALA A 86 -12.06 1.15 6.59
C ALA A 86 -11.35 -0.21 6.44
N ILE A 87 -11.26 -0.75 5.23
CA ILE A 87 -10.48 -1.96 4.93
C ILE A 87 -9.00 -1.73 5.23
N LEU A 88 -8.39 -0.64 4.75
CA LEU A 88 -6.96 -0.38 5.00
C LEU A 88 -6.62 -0.29 6.50
N VAL A 89 -7.49 0.37 7.28
CA VAL A 89 -7.34 0.52 8.74
C VAL A 89 -7.50 -0.82 9.43
N ARG A 90 -8.60 -1.55 9.15
CA ARG A 90 -8.89 -2.87 9.73
C ARG A 90 -7.78 -3.88 9.43
N GLU A 91 -7.28 -3.88 8.19
CA GLU A 91 -6.23 -4.79 7.76
C GLU A 91 -4.82 -4.31 8.15
N HIS A 92 -4.66 -3.18 8.85
CA HIS A 92 -3.36 -2.60 9.20
C HIS A 92 -2.39 -2.49 8.02
N VAL A 93 -2.88 -1.97 6.88
CA VAL A 93 -2.04 -1.67 5.72
C VAL A 93 -1.12 -0.49 6.07
N LYS A 94 0.18 -0.63 5.78
CA LYS A 94 1.20 0.29 6.29
C LYS A 94 1.14 1.69 5.66
N LEU A 95 0.69 1.78 4.41
CA LEU A 95 0.63 3.03 3.65
C LEU A 95 -0.60 3.08 2.75
N ALA A 96 -1.37 4.16 2.83
CA ALA A 96 -2.31 4.56 1.79
C ALA A 96 -1.61 5.51 0.80
N SER A 97 -1.65 5.16 -0.48
CA SER A 97 -1.19 5.98 -1.60
C SER A 97 -2.39 6.48 -2.40
N PHE A 98 -2.33 7.69 -2.96
CA PHE A 98 -3.45 8.27 -3.69
C PHE A 98 -3.02 8.71 -5.10
N ALA A 99 -3.82 8.36 -6.11
CA ALA A 99 -3.76 8.96 -7.43
C ALA A 99 -4.50 10.30 -7.42
N GLY A 100 -3.80 11.36 -7.00
CA GLY A 100 -4.36 12.69 -6.76
C GLY A 100 -4.34 13.07 -5.27
N PRO A 101 -4.53 14.36 -4.93
CA PRO A 101 -4.46 14.81 -3.54
C PRO A 101 -5.72 14.40 -2.75
N PRO A 102 -5.58 13.70 -1.61
CA PRO A 102 -6.71 13.47 -0.70
C PRO A 102 -7.06 14.74 0.08
N SER A 103 -8.29 14.82 0.58
CA SER A 103 -8.70 15.89 1.50
C SER A 103 -8.05 15.71 2.89
N LYS A 104 -8.03 16.78 3.69
CA LYS A 104 -7.55 16.69 5.09
C LYS A 104 -8.36 15.70 5.92
N ASP A 105 -9.67 15.60 5.65
CA ASP A 105 -10.57 14.66 6.32
C ASP A 105 -10.17 13.21 6.03
N VAL A 106 -9.96 12.87 4.74
CA VAL A 106 -9.49 11.55 4.32
C VAL A 106 -8.18 11.17 5.00
N VAL A 107 -7.23 12.12 5.10
CA VAL A 107 -5.97 11.89 5.82
C VAL A 107 -6.19 11.67 7.31
N GLY A 108 -7.17 12.34 7.93
CA GLY A 108 -7.50 12.16 9.34
C GLY A 108 -7.99 10.74 9.65
N ARG A 109 -8.85 10.19 8.79
CA ARG A 109 -9.45 8.86 8.96
C ARG A 109 -8.45 7.71 8.83
N LEU A 110 -7.32 7.92 8.14
CA LEU A 110 -6.23 6.96 8.01
C LEU A 110 -5.26 6.92 9.21
N LYS A 111 -5.36 7.87 10.15
CA LYS A 111 -4.48 7.95 11.33
C LYS A 111 -4.99 7.17 12.54
N GLY A 112 -6.10 6.45 12.39
CA GLY A 112 -6.71 5.61 13.43
C GLY A 112 -5.83 4.45 13.86
#